data_AF-B4UMV4-F1
#
_entry.id   AF-B4UMV4-F1
#
_cell.length_a   1.000
_cell.length_b   1.000
_cell.length_c   1.000
_cell.angle_alpha   90.00
_cell.angle_beta   90.00
_cell.angle_gamma   90.00
#
_symmetry.space_group_name_H-M   'P 1'
#
loop_
_entity.id
_entity.type
_entity.pdbx_description
1 polymer ?
#
loop_
_entity_poly.entity_id
_entity_poly.type
_entity_poly.pdbx_seq_one_letter_code
_entity_poly.pdbx_strand_id
1 'polypeptide(L)'
;MSIPEGAIVLVDEVEHGLEPHRLRHFLRALRPDMQEGGAPQGQVFLTTHSAVAVVELSAGDLAIARHGPSEVTLRTPSRELQDVVRRAPDAFLARSIIVCEGKTEVGLLRSVKLQWLKHHGEAPIEHHGVTLVDGGGSCAPRVATELGKLGYRTLLFRDSDRALGADESRAAVEANVTIVEWEDAKSTEERVLADVSAKGVQRVLDLAFELRGAASVLDTISAQLNVRPSLPPSFSDWKVAGKSKPELRAAIAGAARDSKWFKNIEFGERLGEIVAQELAAGMEAPTATALAEIETWAYDKG
;
A
#
# COMPACT_ATOMS: atom_id res chain seq x y z
N MET A 1 19.40 -30.59 -12.84
CA MET A 1 19.40 -30.75 -14.31
C MET A 1 20.50 -29.85 -14.82
N SER A 2 21.57 -30.38 -15.39
CA SER A 2 22.63 -29.53 -15.97
C SER A 2 22.17 -29.07 -17.34
N ILE A 3 22.16 -27.75 -17.56
CA ILE A 3 21.87 -27.19 -18.88
C ILE A 3 23.13 -27.37 -19.73
N PRO A 4 23.06 -28.05 -20.89
CA PRO A 4 24.24 -28.26 -21.73
C PRO A 4 24.87 -26.93 -22.16
N GLU A 5 26.19 -26.93 -22.37
CA GLU A 5 26.91 -25.75 -22.83
C GLU A 5 26.33 -25.24 -24.17
N GLY A 6 26.00 -23.95 -24.23
CA GLY A 6 25.40 -23.29 -25.38
C GLY A 6 23.91 -23.59 -25.61
N ALA A 7 23.25 -24.35 -24.74
CA ALA A 7 21.83 -24.64 -24.89
C ALA A 7 20.94 -23.43 -24.61
N ILE A 8 19.86 -23.31 -25.39
CA ILE A 8 18.76 -22.37 -25.16
C ILE A 8 17.53 -23.19 -24.74
N VAL A 9 17.00 -22.91 -23.56
CA VAL A 9 15.81 -23.57 -23.01
C VAL A 9 14.66 -22.55 -22.98
N LEU A 10 13.52 -22.92 -23.54
CA LEU A 10 12.29 -22.13 -23.52
C LEU A 10 11.24 -22.90 -22.72
N VAL A 11 10.64 -22.26 -21.72
CA VAL A 11 9.56 -22.84 -20.90
C VAL A 11 8.38 -21.87 -20.87
N ASP A 12 7.25 -22.27 -21.42
CA ASP A 12 6.03 -21.49 -21.32
C ASP A 12 5.25 -21.91 -20.06
N GLU A 13 4.71 -20.93 -19.32
CA GLU A 13 3.98 -21.11 -18.06
C GLU A 13 4.69 -22.08 -17.10
N VAL A 14 5.85 -21.69 -16.58
CA VAL A 14 6.72 -22.58 -15.77
C VAL A 14 6.02 -23.21 -14.55
N GLU A 15 4.96 -22.58 -14.05
CA GLU A 15 4.12 -23.08 -12.97
C GLU A 15 3.14 -24.19 -13.38
N HIS A 16 2.92 -24.42 -14.68
CA HIS A 16 1.90 -25.33 -15.16
C HIS A 16 2.16 -26.77 -14.68
N GLY A 17 1.22 -27.32 -13.92
CA GLY A 17 1.33 -28.67 -13.34
C GLY A 17 2.31 -28.80 -12.16
N LEU A 18 2.88 -27.70 -11.66
CA LEU A 18 3.77 -27.70 -10.50
C LEU A 18 3.14 -27.01 -9.29
N GLU A 19 3.02 -27.75 -8.18
CA GLU A 19 2.71 -27.15 -6.88
C GLU A 19 3.83 -26.18 -6.43
N PRO A 20 3.54 -25.19 -5.56
CA PRO A 20 4.49 -24.13 -5.22
C PRO A 20 5.89 -24.62 -4.81
N HIS A 21 5.99 -25.68 -4.02
CA HIS A 21 7.27 -26.22 -3.59
C HIS A 21 8.09 -26.84 -4.73
N ARG A 22 7.42 -27.52 -5.67
CA ARG A 22 8.07 -28.10 -6.85
C ARG A 22 8.51 -27.02 -7.82
N LEU A 23 7.71 -25.98 -8.01
CA LEU A 23 8.09 -24.82 -8.82
C LEU A 23 9.35 -24.15 -8.28
N ARG A 24 9.42 -23.90 -6.96
CA ARG A 24 10.62 -23.34 -6.31
C ARG A 24 11.84 -24.24 -6.52
N HIS A 25 11.68 -25.55 -6.33
CA HIS A 25 12.77 -26.50 -6.56
C HIS A 25 13.23 -26.51 -8.03
N PHE A 26 12.29 -26.51 -8.97
CA PHE A 26 12.57 -26.48 -10.40
C PHE A 26 13.35 -25.23 -10.82
N LEU A 27 12.89 -24.04 -10.41
CA LEU A 27 13.58 -22.77 -10.69
C LEU A 27 15.01 -22.73 -10.14
N ARG A 28 15.25 -23.33 -8.97
CA ARG A 28 16.60 -23.48 -8.41
C ARG A 28 17.44 -24.47 -9.21
N ALA A 29 16.85 -25.58 -9.64
CA ALA A 29 17.52 -26.61 -10.43
C ALA A 29 17.91 -26.14 -11.84
N LEU A 30 17.26 -25.10 -12.37
CA LEU A 30 17.62 -24.41 -13.61
C LEU A 30 18.81 -23.45 -13.46
N ARG A 31 19.32 -23.24 -12.24
CA ARG A 31 20.42 -22.32 -11.93
C ARG A 31 21.58 -22.99 -11.17
N PRO A 32 22.12 -24.14 -11.63
CA PRO A 32 23.20 -24.81 -10.91
C PRO A 32 24.47 -23.94 -10.86
N ASP A 33 24.80 -23.25 -11.94
CA ASP A 33 26.08 -22.53 -12.11
C ASP A 33 26.23 -21.31 -11.18
N MET A 34 25.11 -20.70 -10.74
CA MET A 34 25.12 -19.63 -9.74
C MET A 34 25.41 -20.12 -8.31
N GLN A 35 25.24 -21.41 -8.03
CA GLN A 35 25.55 -21.99 -6.72
C GLN A 35 27.04 -22.30 -6.55
N GLU A 36 27.77 -22.48 -7.66
CA GLU A 36 29.20 -22.86 -7.66
C GLU A 36 30.14 -21.76 -8.18
N GLY A 37 29.60 -20.57 -8.49
CA GLY A 37 30.40 -19.43 -8.95
C GLY A 37 30.94 -19.57 -10.39
N GLY A 38 30.39 -20.49 -11.17
CA GLY A 38 30.72 -20.71 -12.57
C GLY A 38 30.02 -19.73 -13.50
N ALA A 39 30.55 -19.56 -14.72
CA ALA A 39 29.85 -18.84 -15.78
C ALA A 39 28.60 -19.64 -16.22
N PRO A 40 27.48 -18.97 -16.58
CA PRO A 40 26.29 -19.67 -17.05
C PRO A 40 26.63 -20.51 -18.29
N GLN A 41 26.33 -21.82 -18.25
CA GLN A 41 26.61 -22.72 -19.36
C GLN A 41 25.57 -22.62 -20.48
N GLY A 42 24.39 -22.04 -20.23
CA GLY A 42 23.34 -21.85 -21.24
C GLY A 42 22.39 -20.69 -20.91
N GLN A 43 21.33 -20.54 -21.69
CA GLN A 43 20.30 -19.52 -21.51
C GLN A 43 18.92 -20.15 -21.30
N VAL A 44 18.16 -19.62 -20.34
CA VAL A 44 16.79 -20.04 -20.06
C VAL A 44 15.86 -18.85 -20.17
N PHE A 45 14.83 -18.97 -21.01
CA PHE A 45 13.73 -18.03 -21.07
C PHE A 45 12.48 -18.75 -20.57
N LEU A 46 11.77 -18.10 -19.66
CA LEU A 46 10.54 -18.63 -19.07
C LEU A 46 9.47 -17.56 -19.01
N THR A 47 8.22 -17.96 -19.25
CA THR A 47 7.04 -17.13 -18.98
C THR A 47 6.37 -17.62 -17.70
N THR A 48 5.70 -16.71 -16.99
CA THR A 48 5.03 -17.01 -15.73
C THR A 48 3.93 -16.01 -15.45
N HIS A 49 2.82 -16.50 -14.93
CA HIS A 49 1.77 -15.75 -14.24
C HIS A 49 1.75 -16.07 -12.74
N SER A 50 2.75 -16.79 -12.24
CA SER A 50 2.85 -17.22 -10.86
C SER A 50 3.68 -16.26 -10.01
N ALA A 51 3.03 -15.71 -8.98
CA ALA A 51 3.69 -14.96 -7.92
C ALA A 51 4.81 -15.78 -7.24
N VAL A 52 4.68 -17.11 -7.18
CA VAL A 52 5.71 -17.98 -6.59
C VAL A 52 6.99 -17.94 -7.42
N ALA A 53 6.88 -17.95 -8.75
CA ALA A 53 8.05 -17.81 -9.62
C ALA A 53 8.67 -16.41 -9.49
N VAL A 54 7.84 -15.36 -9.54
CA VAL A 54 8.29 -13.97 -9.37
C VAL A 54 9.08 -13.80 -8.07
N VAL A 55 8.57 -14.33 -6.95
CA VAL A 55 9.27 -14.25 -5.65
C VAL A 55 10.58 -15.01 -5.66
N GLU A 56 10.74 -16.14 -6.36
CA GLU A 56 12.02 -16.88 -6.31
C GLU A 56 13.15 -16.17 -7.07
N LEU A 57 12.83 -15.45 -8.14
CA LEU A 57 13.80 -14.82 -9.02
C LEU A 57 14.32 -13.48 -8.46
N SER A 58 15.48 -13.02 -8.92
CA SER A 58 15.94 -11.67 -8.60
C SER A 58 15.27 -10.65 -9.52
N ALA A 59 15.17 -9.39 -9.08
CA ALA A 59 14.61 -8.30 -9.88
C ALA A 59 15.29 -8.18 -11.26
N GLY A 60 16.61 -8.40 -11.32
CA GLY A 60 17.37 -8.37 -12.57
C GLY A 60 17.15 -9.57 -13.49
N ASP A 61 16.54 -10.64 -12.99
CA ASP A 61 16.18 -11.82 -13.79
C ASP A 61 14.76 -11.73 -14.37
N LEU A 62 14.00 -10.70 -13.98
CA LEU A 62 12.64 -10.48 -14.45
C LEU A 62 12.65 -9.58 -15.68
N ALA A 63 11.72 -9.82 -16.59
CA ALA A 63 11.39 -8.93 -17.69
C ALA A 63 9.88 -8.75 -17.75
N ILE A 64 9.42 -7.52 -17.55
CA ILE A 64 8.00 -7.17 -17.61
C ILE A 64 7.66 -6.90 -19.07
N ALA A 65 6.87 -7.80 -19.65
CA ALA A 65 6.32 -7.65 -21.00
C ALA A 65 5.04 -6.80 -20.96
N ARG A 66 4.99 -5.76 -21.79
CA ARG A 66 3.78 -4.95 -21.99
C ARG A 66 3.47 -4.81 -23.47
N HIS A 67 2.21 -5.05 -23.81
CA HIS A 67 1.69 -4.83 -25.15
C HIS A 67 1.18 -3.39 -25.27
N GLY A 68 1.88 -2.56 -26.05
CA GLY A 68 1.41 -1.26 -26.49
C GLY A 68 0.62 -1.37 -27.80
N PRO A 69 0.09 -0.26 -28.34
CA PRO A 69 -0.71 -0.27 -29.58
C PRO A 69 0.05 -0.81 -30.81
N SER A 70 1.37 -0.64 -30.86
CA SER A 70 2.20 -0.99 -32.02
C SER A 70 3.45 -1.81 -31.69
N GLU A 71 3.77 -2.02 -30.41
CA GLU A 71 4.98 -2.73 -30.00
C GLU A 71 4.82 -3.46 -28.67
N VAL A 72 5.64 -4.49 -28.46
CA VAL A 72 5.82 -5.13 -27.16
C VAL A 72 7.09 -4.59 -26.54
N THR A 73 6.98 -4.04 -25.33
CA THR A 73 8.14 -3.58 -24.56
C THR A 73 8.51 -4.59 -23.49
N LEU A 74 9.81 -4.79 -23.29
CA LEU A 74 10.36 -5.58 -22.20
C LEU A 74 11.15 -4.65 -21.28
N ARG A 75 10.80 -4.62 -20.00
CA ARG A 75 11.47 -3.78 -19.02
C ARG A 75 11.90 -4.61 -17.81
N THR A 76 13.16 -4.53 -17.44
CA THR A 76 13.70 -5.24 -16.28
C THR A 76 13.58 -4.39 -15.02
N PRO A 77 12.98 -4.91 -13.93
CA PRO A 77 12.97 -4.23 -12.64
C PRO A 77 14.37 -3.87 -12.15
N SER A 78 14.52 -2.66 -11.63
CA SER A 78 15.75 -2.27 -10.96
C SER A 78 15.97 -3.11 -9.69
N ARG A 79 17.23 -3.26 -9.27
CA ARG A 79 17.55 -3.99 -8.03
C ARG A 79 16.92 -3.36 -6.80
N GLU A 80 16.56 -2.08 -6.87
CA GLU A 80 15.87 -1.35 -5.80
C GLU A 80 14.47 -1.89 -5.53
N LEU A 81 13.84 -2.53 -6.52
CA LEU A 81 12.56 -3.20 -6.38
C LEU A 81 12.66 -4.63 -5.85
N GLN A 82 13.84 -5.15 -5.54
CA GLN A 82 14.00 -6.53 -5.08
C GLN A 82 13.16 -6.86 -3.84
N ASP A 83 13.08 -5.94 -2.88
CA ASP A 83 12.25 -6.09 -1.69
C ASP A 83 10.75 -6.12 -2.05
N VAL A 84 10.33 -5.29 -3.00
CA VAL A 84 8.94 -5.27 -3.52
C VAL A 84 8.61 -6.57 -4.26
N VAL A 85 9.53 -7.10 -5.08
CA VAL A 85 9.40 -8.43 -5.73
C VAL A 85 9.12 -9.52 -4.70
N ARG A 86 9.75 -9.46 -3.53
CA ARG A 86 9.61 -10.48 -2.48
C ARG A 86 8.36 -10.27 -1.62
N ARG A 87 8.02 -9.01 -1.27
CA ARG A 87 6.89 -8.67 -0.38
C ARG A 87 5.55 -8.60 -1.13
N ALA A 88 5.53 -8.16 -2.38
CA ALA A 88 4.33 -7.91 -3.16
C ALA A 88 4.50 -8.37 -4.62
N PRO A 89 4.73 -9.67 -4.86
CA PRO A 89 4.95 -10.21 -6.21
C PRO A 89 3.78 -9.97 -7.18
N ASP A 90 2.55 -9.93 -6.67
CA ASP A 90 1.34 -9.70 -7.47
C ASP A 90 1.36 -8.33 -8.17
N ALA A 91 2.13 -7.37 -7.64
CA ALA A 91 2.36 -6.08 -8.28
C ALA A 91 2.98 -6.25 -9.67
N PHE A 92 3.87 -7.23 -9.85
CA PHE A 92 4.56 -7.48 -11.12
C PHE A 92 3.70 -8.25 -12.13
N LEU A 93 2.49 -8.63 -11.73
CA LEU A 93 1.50 -9.32 -12.56
C LEU A 93 0.24 -8.43 -12.76
N ALA A 94 0.20 -7.27 -12.12
CA ALA A 94 -0.94 -6.35 -12.16
C ALA A 94 -0.95 -5.48 -13.42
N ARG A 95 -2.13 -4.99 -13.78
CA ARG A 95 -2.27 -3.98 -14.84
C ARG A 95 -1.99 -2.59 -14.29
N SER A 96 -2.50 -2.32 -13.09
CA SER A 96 -2.41 -1.04 -12.40
C SER A 96 -2.07 -1.25 -10.93
N ILE A 97 -1.33 -0.30 -10.35
CA ILE A 97 -0.82 -0.42 -8.98
C ILE A 97 -1.14 0.85 -8.20
N ILE A 98 -1.72 0.68 -7.01
CA ILE A 98 -1.79 1.72 -5.99
C ILE A 98 -0.70 1.43 -4.96
N VAL A 99 0.36 2.22 -4.98
CA VAL A 99 1.42 2.20 -3.97
C VAL A 99 0.95 3.05 -2.80
N CYS A 100 0.58 2.39 -1.72
CA CYS A 100 0.28 3.05 -0.46
C CYS A 100 1.59 3.37 0.27
N GLU A 101 1.64 4.45 1.03
CA GLU A 101 2.84 4.80 1.80
C GLU A 101 3.27 3.64 2.71
N GLY A 102 2.37 3.12 3.54
CA GLY A 102 2.66 1.99 4.40
C GLY A 102 1.48 1.06 4.61
N LYS A 103 1.67 0.15 5.57
CA LYS A 103 0.68 -0.86 5.94
C LYS A 103 -0.64 -0.28 6.42
N THR A 104 -0.61 0.87 7.10
CA THR A 104 -1.82 1.54 7.61
C THR A 104 -2.72 1.93 6.45
N GLU A 105 -2.17 2.57 5.43
CA GLU A 105 -2.86 3.02 4.22
C GLU A 105 -3.34 1.85 3.36
N VAL A 106 -2.52 0.79 3.24
CA VAL A 106 -2.96 -0.47 2.59
C VAL A 106 -4.20 -1.02 3.28
N GLY A 107 -4.17 -1.11 4.61
CA GLY A 107 -5.31 -1.62 5.37
C GLY A 107 -6.54 -0.72 5.22
N LEU A 108 -6.36 0.59 5.33
CA LEU A 108 -7.42 1.58 5.16
C LEU A 108 -8.12 1.42 3.81
N LEU A 109 -7.36 1.35 2.71
CA LEU A 109 -7.93 1.17 1.37
C LEU A 109 -8.59 -0.20 1.18
N ARG A 110 -8.06 -1.28 1.79
CA ARG A 110 -8.69 -2.61 1.72
C ARG A 110 -10.11 -2.62 2.29
N SER A 111 -10.38 -1.83 3.32
CA SER A 111 -11.73 -1.69 3.88
C SER A 111 -12.58 -0.68 3.12
N VAL A 112 -12.02 0.49 2.80
CA VAL A 112 -12.76 1.55 2.10
C VAL A 112 -13.26 1.09 0.73
N LYS A 113 -12.44 0.35 -0.03
CA LYS A 113 -12.82 -0.12 -1.37
C LYS A 113 -14.06 -1.00 -1.40
N LEU A 114 -14.42 -1.62 -0.27
CA LEU A 114 -15.65 -2.42 -0.17
C LEU A 114 -16.91 -1.55 -0.29
N GLN A 115 -16.84 -0.26 0.05
CA GLN A 115 -17.97 0.67 -0.19
C GLN A 115 -18.09 1.03 -1.66
N TRP A 116 -16.96 1.16 -2.38
CA TRP A 116 -16.94 1.52 -3.80
C TRP A 116 -17.68 0.51 -4.69
N LEU A 117 -17.75 -0.76 -4.26
CA LEU A 117 -18.54 -1.80 -4.94
C LEU A 117 -19.97 -1.34 -5.26
N LYS A 118 -20.59 -0.61 -4.34
CA LYS A 118 -21.97 -0.12 -4.49
C LYS A 118 -22.12 0.92 -5.60
N HIS A 119 -21.05 1.64 -5.92
CA HIS A 119 -21.02 2.64 -6.98
C HIS A 119 -20.68 2.02 -8.35
N HIS A 120 -20.06 0.84 -8.35
CA HIS A 120 -19.48 0.20 -9.53
C HIS A 120 -20.10 -1.17 -9.86
N GLY A 121 -21.38 -1.37 -9.53
CA GLY A 121 -22.14 -2.56 -9.91
C GLY A 121 -21.58 -3.86 -9.29
N GLU A 122 -21.09 -3.77 -8.04
CA GLU A 122 -20.46 -4.85 -7.29
C GLU A 122 -19.16 -5.40 -7.92
N ALA A 123 -18.59 -4.69 -8.89
CA ALA A 123 -17.28 -5.05 -9.44
C ALA A 123 -16.17 -4.52 -8.51
N PRO A 124 -15.28 -5.37 -7.97
CA PRO A 124 -14.11 -4.94 -7.22
C PRO A 124 -13.02 -4.36 -8.14
N ILE A 125 -12.14 -3.53 -7.58
CA ILE A 125 -10.98 -2.95 -8.31
C ILE A 125 -10.05 -4.03 -8.90
N GLU A 126 -10.03 -5.23 -8.30
CA GLU A 126 -9.30 -6.38 -8.80
C GLU A 126 -9.76 -6.84 -10.18
N HIS A 127 -11.06 -6.69 -10.51
CA HIS A 127 -11.57 -6.98 -11.86
C HIS A 127 -10.98 -6.04 -12.92
N HIS A 128 -10.56 -4.86 -12.49
CA HIS A 128 -9.87 -3.87 -13.33
C HIS A 128 -8.35 -4.09 -13.35
N GLY A 129 -7.86 -5.12 -12.65
CA GLY A 129 -6.44 -5.45 -12.57
C GLY A 129 -5.63 -4.51 -11.68
N VAL A 130 -6.28 -3.88 -10.69
CA VAL A 130 -5.66 -3.00 -9.70
C VAL A 130 -5.20 -3.79 -8.49
N THR A 131 -3.95 -3.58 -8.08
CA THR A 131 -3.35 -4.16 -6.86
C THR A 131 -2.88 -3.07 -5.90
N LEU A 132 -3.07 -3.28 -4.60
CA LEU A 132 -2.53 -2.43 -3.54
C LEU A 132 -1.15 -2.93 -3.08
N VAL A 133 -0.18 -2.03 -2.95
CA VAL A 133 1.20 -2.35 -2.55
C VAL A 133 1.64 -1.51 -1.36
N ASP A 134 2.25 -2.15 -0.36
CA ASP A 134 2.96 -1.47 0.73
C ASP A 134 4.29 -0.89 0.21
N GLY A 135 4.36 0.44 0.10
CA GLY A 135 5.51 1.20 -0.36
C GLY A 135 6.69 1.23 0.61
N GLY A 136 6.53 0.76 1.85
CA GLY A 136 7.60 0.70 2.84
C GLY A 136 7.87 2.03 3.55
N GLY A 137 6.84 2.85 3.76
CA GLY A 137 6.91 4.18 4.37
C GLY A 137 7.60 5.18 3.45
N SER A 138 8.72 5.75 3.91
CA SER A 138 9.47 6.77 3.17
C SER A 138 10.04 6.30 1.82
N CYS A 139 10.00 4.99 1.52
CA CYS A 139 10.40 4.46 0.21
C CYS A 139 9.28 4.53 -0.84
N ALA A 140 8.04 4.81 -0.44
CA ALA A 140 6.88 4.72 -1.32
C ALA A 140 6.98 5.60 -2.59
N PRO A 141 7.47 6.86 -2.54
CA PRO A 141 7.65 7.66 -3.75
C PRO A 141 8.61 7.01 -4.76
N ARG A 142 9.73 6.46 -4.26
CA ARG A 142 10.70 5.72 -5.09
C ARG A 142 10.08 4.46 -5.67
N VAL A 143 9.37 3.67 -4.86
CA VAL A 143 8.71 2.44 -5.31
C VAL A 143 7.69 2.74 -6.41
N ALA A 144 6.84 3.74 -6.23
CA ALA A 144 5.87 4.17 -7.23
C ALA A 144 6.54 4.63 -8.52
N THR A 145 7.62 5.42 -8.40
CA THR A 145 8.41 5.90 -9.54
C THR A 145 9.04 4.75 -10.33
N GLU A 146 9.67 3.79 -9.65
CA GLU A 146 10.32 2.65 -10.30
C GLU A 146 9.29 1.72 -10.98
N LEU A 147 8.10 1.54 -10.38
CA LEU A 147 7.00 0.83 -11.03
C LEU A 147 6.45 1.60 -12.25
N GLY A 148 6.30 2.93 -12.15
CA GLY A 148 5.94 3.77 -13.30
C GLY A 148 6.92 3.66 -14.46
N LYS A 149 8.24 3.64 -14.19
CA LYS A 149 9.30 3.41 -15.19
C LYS A 149 9.23 2.03 -15.86
N LEU A 150 8.67 1.02 -15.19
CA LEU A 150 8.37 -0.29 -15.78
C LEU A 150 7.09 -0.29 -16.62
N GLY A 151 6.43 0.86 -16.77
CA GLY A 151 5.24 1.05 -17.59
C GLY A 151 3.93 0.66 -16.89
N TYR A 152 3.94 0.43 -15.56
CA TYR A 152 2.71 0.24 -14.80
C TYR A 152 1.96 1.56 -14.71
N ARG A 153 0.65 1.51 -14.94
CA ARG A 153 -0.24 2.59 -14.51
C ARG A 153 -0.22 2.62 -12.98
N THR A 154 0.34 3.69 -12.41
CA THR A 154 0.70 3.72 -10.99
C THR A 154 0.12 4.96 -10.31
N LEU A 155 -0.49 4.75 -9.14
CA LEU A 155 -0.90 5.82 -8.22
C LEU A 155 -0.09 5.68 -6.92
N LEU A 156 0.44 6.78 -6.42
CA LEU A 156 1.03 6.90 -5.09
C LEU A 156 0.00 7.52 -4.16
N PHE A 157 -0.41 6.76 -3.14
CA PHE A 157 -1.26 7.25 -2.07
C PHE A 157 -0.45 7.39 -0.79
N ARG A 158 -0.33 8.60 -0.27
CA ARG A 158 0.58 8.91 0.84
C ARG A 158 0.00 9.88 1.85
N ASP A 159 0.62 9.95 3.02
CA ASP A 159 0.34 11.04 3.95
C ASP A 159 1.02 12.34 3.51
N SER A 160 0.80 13.43 4.23
CA SER A 160 1.45 14.71 3.93
C SER A 160 2.16 15.34 5.13
N ASP A 161 2.29 14.64 6.26
CA ASP A 161 3.02 15.15 7.44
C ASP A 161 4.50 15.45 7.14
N ARG A 162 5.06 14.71 6.18
CA ARG A 162 6.30 15.00 5.51
C ARG A 162 6.01 15.51 4.09
N ALA A 163 6.56 16.68 3.77
CA ALA A 163 6.53 17.18 2.40
C ALA A 163 7.28 16.24 1.45
N LEU A 164 6.68 15.96 0.28
CA LEU A 164 7.35 15.23 -0.79
C LEU A 164 8.48 16.09 -1.36
N GLY A 165 9.69 15.52 -1.50
CA GLY A 165 10.83 16.26 -2.04
C GLY A 165 10.58 16.68 -3.49
N ALA A 166 11.11 17.85 -3.90
CA ALA A 166 10.94 18.35 -5.27
C ALA A 166 11.48 17.37 -6.33
N ASP A 167 12.60 16.70 -6.03
CA ASP A 167 13.17 15.70 -6.92
C ASP A 167 12.33 14.41 -6.99
N GLU A 168 11.76 13.97 -5.86
CA GLU A 168 10.88 12.79 -5.80
C GLU A 168 9.57 13.05 -6.55
N SER A 169 8.97 14.22 -6.35
CA SER A 169 7.78 14.68 -7.06
C SER A 169 8.02 14.74 -8.57
N ARG A 170 9.11 15.39 -9.00
CA ARG A 170 9.47 15.46 -10.42
C ARG A 170 9.68 14.06 -11.02
N ALA A 171 10.42 13.19 -10.33
CA ALA A 171 10.69 11.84 -10.83
C ALA A 171 9.41 11.00 -10.96
N ALA A 172 8.47 11.13 -10.01
CA ALA A 172 7.18 10.46 -10.05
C ALA A 172 6.34 10.96 -11.26
N VAL A 173 6.28 12.28 -11.48
CA VAL A 173 5.58 12.87 -12.63
C VAL A 173 6.20 12.42 -13.96
N GLU A 174 7.53 12.43 -14.08
CA GLU A 174 8.24 11.93 -15.27
C GLU A 174 7.97 10.45 -15.55
N ALA A 175 7.70 9.66 -14.50
CA ALA A 175 7.31 8.26 -14.59
C ALA A 175 5.78 8.05 -14.77
N ASN A 176 5.00 9.11 -15.03
CA ASN A 176 3.54 9.11 -15.15
C ASN A 176 2.82 8.52 -13.92
N VAL A 177 3.33 8.78 -12.72
CA VAL A 177 2.69 8.40 -11.45
C VAL A 177 1.68 9.47 -11.05
N THR A 178 0.43 9.07 -10.81
CA THR A 178 -0.58 9.92 -10.18
C THR A 178 -0.29 9.99 -8.68
N ILE A 179 -0.29 11.18 -8.07
CA ILE A 179 -0.03 11.34 -6.63
C ILE A 179 -1.31 11.82 -5.97
N VAL A 180 -1.78 11.07 -4.98
CA VAL A 180 -2.85 11.49 -4.06
C VAL A 180 -2.26 11.53 -2.66
N GLU A 181 -2.36 12.68 -2.02
CA GLU A 181 -1.90 12.88 -0.65
C GLU A 181 -2.95 13.58 0.19
N TRP A 182 -2.88 13.40 1.51
CA TRP A 182 -3.79 14.08 2.43
C TRP A 182 -3.60 15.60 2.39
N GLU A 183 -4.69 16.35 2.51
CA GLU A 183 -4.60 17.81 2.71
C GLU A 183 -4.12 18.16 4.13
N ASP A 184 -3.53 19.36 4.26
CA ASP A 184 -3.13 20.03 5.51
C ASP A 184 -1.88 19.49 6.23
N ALA A 185 -0.94 18.85 5.52
CA ALA A 185 0.28 18.31 6.10
C ALA A 185 0.02 17.36 7.28
N LYS A 186 -0.82 16.35 7.05
CA LYS A 186 -1.32 15.42 8.08
C LYS A 186 -0.90 13.99 7.78
N SER A 187 -0.59 13.26 8.85
CA SER A 187 -0.54 11.80 8.86
C SER A 187 -1.94 11.23 8.63
N THR A 188 -2.04 9.94 8.31
CA THR A 188 -3.33 9.26 8.15
C THR A 188 -4.21 9.36 9.39
N GLU A 189 -3.65 9.16 10.58
CA GLU A 189 -4.38 9.29 11.84
C GLU A 189 -4.90 10.72 12.06
N GLU A 190 -4.07 11.74 11.79
CA GLU A 190 -4.45 13.15 11.93
C GLU A 190 -5.54 13.54 10.93
N ARG A 191 -5.44 13.09 9.67
CA ARG A 191 -6.44 13.37 8.64
C ARG A 191 -7.79 12.74 8.98
N VAL A 192 -7.79 11.47 9.35
CA VAL A 192 -9.02 10.74 9.72
C VAL A 192 -9.66 11.38 10.96
N LEU A 193 -8.92 11.60 12.05
CA LEU A 193 -9.49 12.17 13.29
C LEU A 193 -9.98 13.60 13.12
N ALA A 194 -9.41 14.37 12.19
CA ALA A 194 -9.91 15.70 11.86
C ALA A 194 -11.29 15.67 11.20
N ASP A 195 -11.59 14.67 10.38
CA ASP A 195 -12.74 14.67 9.47
C ASP A 195 -13.92 13.83 9.94
N VAL A 196 -13.68 12.73 10.63
CA VAL A 196 -14.76 11.86 11.09
C VAL A 196 -15.66 12.60 12.08
N SER A 197 -16.95 12.23 12.14
CA SER A 197 -17.91 12.78 13.08
C SER A 197 -17.50 12.57 14.55
N ALA A 198 -18.19 13.23 15.51
CA ALA A 198 -17.92 12.98 16.94
C ALA A 198 -18.14 11.50 17.34
N LYS A 199 -19.09 10.82 16.68
CA LYS A 199 -19.28 9.37 16.85
C LYS A 199 -18.13 8.58 16.22
N GLY A 200 -17.63 9.02 15.07
CA GLY A 200 -16.41 8.50 14.46
C GLY A 200 -15.20 8.59 15.37
N VAL A 201 -14.97 9.75 16.02
CA VAL A 201 -13.89 9.92 17.01
C VAL A 201 -14.03 8.94 18.16
N GLN A 202 -15.24 8.77 18.70
CA GLN A 202 -15.47 7.77 19.76
C GLN A 202 -15.13 6.36 19.27
N ARG A 203 -15.55 5.98 18.06
CA ARG A 203 -15.22 4.66 17.49
C ARG A 203 -13.71 4.46 17.32
N VAL A 204 -12.97 5.49 16.93
CA VAL A 204 -11.50 5.43 16.85
C VAL A 204 -10.88 5.28 18.24
N LEU A 205 -11.41 5.96 19.26
CA LEU A 205 -10.97 5.78 20.65
C LEU A 205 -11.28 4.38 21.19
N ASP A 206 -12.48 3.86 20.93
CA ASP A 206 -12.89 2.52 21.36
C ASP A 206 -11.98 1.46 20.71
N LEU A 207 -11.66 1.63 19.42
CA LEU A 207 -10.67 0.81 18.73
C LEU A 207 -9.30 0.92 19.39
N ALA A 208 -8.84 2.11 19.74
CA ALA A 208 -7.57 2.30 20.44
C ALA A 208 -7.58 1.64 21.83
N PHE A 209 -8.68 1.73 22.57
CA PHE A 209 -8.85 1.11 23.88
C PHE A 209 -8.75 -0.41 23.80
N GLU A 210 -9.33 -1.02 22.76
CA GLU A 210 -9.20 -2.45 22.52
C GLU A 210 -7.76 -2.84 22.19
N LEU A 211 -7.09 -2.07 21.32
CA LEU A 211 -5.76 -2.40 20.82
C LEU A 211 -4.61 -2.10 21.79
N ARG A 212 -4.78 -1.16 22.71
CA ARG A 212 -3.71 -0.63 23.58
C ARG A 212 -4.08 -0.53 25.07
N GLY A 213 -5.35 -0.75 25.41
CA GLY A 213 -5.87 -0.59 26.77
C GLY A 213 -6.29 0.84 27.06
N ALA A 214 -7.51 1.00 27.61
CA ALA A 214 -8.11 2.32 27.84
C ALA A 214 -7.26 3.26 28.71
N ALA A 215 -6.71 2.75 29.82
CA ALA A 215 -5.89 3.55 30.72
C ALA A 215 -4.65 4.12 30.00
N SER A 216 -3.92 3.29 29.25
CA SER A 216 -2.74 3.73 28.50
C SER A 216 -3.10 4.80 27.46
N VAL A 217 -4.18 4.59 26.72
CA VAL A 217 -4.65 5.54 25.69
C VAL A 217 -5.02 6.87 26.31
N LEU A 218 -5.84 6.86 27.37
CA LEU A 218 -6.31 8.07 28.04
C LEU A 218 -5.15 8.83 28.70
N ASP A 219 -4.17 8.13 29.27
CA ASP A 219 -2.99 8.76 29.87
C ASP A 219 -2.11 9.45 28.82
N THR A 220 -1.88 8.81 27.66
CA THR A 220 -1.12 9.44 26.57
C THR A 220 -1.83 10.68 26.03
N ILE A 221 -3.16 10.63 25.86
CA ILE A 221 -3.94 11.79 25.39
C ILE A 221 -3.94 12.90 26.46
N SER A 222 -4.08 12.54 27.74
CA SER A 222 -4.06 13.50 28.85
C SER A 222 -2.70 14.19 28.97
N ALA A 223 -1.61 13.46 28.68
CA ALA A 223 -0.27 14.03 28.57
C ALA A 223 -0.15 15.03 27.42
N GLN A 224 -0.66 14.71 26.21
CA GLN A 224 -0.69 15.64 25.06
C GLN A 224 -1.45 16.94 25.39
N LEU A 225 -2.50 16.84 26.20
CA LEU A 225 -3.32 18.00 26.62
C LEU A 225 -2.81 18.71 27.88
N ASN A 226 -1.79 18.17 28.55
CA ASN A 226 -1.32 18.63 29.86
C ASN A 226 -2.44 18.74 30.92
N VAL A 227 -3.31 17.73 30.99
CA VAL A 227 -4.45 17.69 31.95
C VAL A 227 -4.29 16.59 32.99
N ARG A 228 -4.82 16.83 34.20
CA ARG A 228 -4.93 15.86 35.29
C ARG A 228 -6.25 16.10 36.07
N PRO A 229 -6.94 15.05 36.56
CA PRO A 229 -6.69 13.61 36.33
C PRO A 229 -6.92 13.20 34.86
N SER A 230 -6.67 11.92 34.54
CA SER A 230 -6.85 11.37 33.19
C SER A 230 -8.29 11.57 32.70
N LEU A 231 -8.45 11.78 31.39
CA LEU A 231 -9.74 12.02 30.75
C LEU A 231 -10.70 10.82 30.91
N PRO A 232 -12.02 11.06 30.94
CA PRO A 232 -13.00 9.98 30.96
C PRO A 232 -13.01 9.22 29.60
N PRO A 233 -13.49 7.97 29.56
CA PRO A 233 -13.45 7.14 28.36
C PRO A 233 -14.34 7.65 27.21
N SER A 234 -15.40 8.42 27.51
CA SER A 234 -16.29 8.95 26.49
C SER A 234 -15.86 10.35 26.05
N PHE A 235 -15.62 10.51 24.75
CA PHE A 235 -15.25 11.78 24.12
C PHE A 235 -16.30 12.87 24.31
N SER A 236 -17.59 12.52 24.38
CA SER A 236 -18.65 13.50 24.64
C SER A 236 -18.58 14.14 26.02
N ASP A 237 -17.92 13.47 26.97
CA ASP A 237 -17.79 13.94 28.35
C ASP A 237 -16.59 14.88 28.53
N TRP A 238 -15.78 15.08 27.50
CA TRP A 238 -14.55 15.87 27.59
C TRP A 238 -14.87 17.36 27.68
N LYS A 239 -14.65 17.93 28.86
CA LYS A 239 -14.75 19.37 29.15
C LYS A 239 -13.40 19.91 29.60
N VAL A 240 -12.48 20.07 28.65
CA VAL A 240 -11.15 20.62 28.93
C VAL A 240 -11.17 22.13 28.72
N ALA A 241 -10.98 22.89 29.81
CA ALA A 241 -11.01 24.34 29.77
C ALA A 241 -9.94 24.89 28.81
N GLY A 242 -10.35 25.82 27.93
CA GLY A 242 -9.44 26.45 26.96
C GLY A 242 -9.05 25.56 25.78
N LYS A 243 -9.69 24.40 25.58
CA LYS A 243 -9.46 23.53 24.43
C LYS A 243 -10.69 23.42 23.54
N SER A 244 -10.49 23.74 22.27
CA SER A 244 -11.47 23.57 21.20
C SER A 244 -11.59 22.11 20.77
N LYS A 245 -12.70 21.74 20.11
CA LYS A 245 -12.88 20.37 19.57
C LYS A 245 -11.76 19.96 18.59
N PRO A 246 -11.27 20.82 17.69
CA PRO A 246 -10.11 20.50 16.85
C PRO A 246 -8.84 20.22 17.66
N GLU A 247 -8.56 20.99 18.72
CA GLU A 247 -7.40 20.72 19.59
C GLU A 247 -7.51 19.37 20.32
N LEU A 248 -8.71 19.00 20.76
CA LEU A 248 -8.94 17.68 21.37
C LEU A 248 -8.69 16.55 20.36
N ARG A 249 -9.19 16.69 19.12
CA ARG A 249 -8.93 15.73 18.04
C ARG A 249 -7.45 15.64 17.70
N ALA A 250 -6.76 16.77 17.62
CA ALA A 250 -5.32 16.82 17.38
C ALA A 250 -4.52 16.11 18.48
N ALA A 251 -4.93 16.24 19.75
CA ALA A 251 -4.30 15.50 20.83
C ALA A 251 -4.50 13.98 20.74
N ILE A 252 -5.70 13.52 20.34
CA ILE A 252 -5.96 12.11 20.07
C ILE A 252 -5.06 11.63 18.94
N ALA A 253 -4.97 12.40 17.85
CA ALA A 253 -4.17 12.04 16.69
C ALA A 253 -2.66 11.99 17.01
N GLY A 254 -2.15 12.97 17.76
CA GLY A 254 -0.77 12.97 18.24
C GLY A 254 -0.47 11.75 19.11
N ALA A 255 -1.37 11.40 20.03
CA ALA A 255 -1.25 10.19 20.84
C ALA A 255 -1.24 8.91 19.97
N ALA A 256 -2.11 8.86 18.96
CA ALA A 256 -2.20 7.73 18.02
C ALA A 256 -0.92 7.53 17.20
N ARG A 257 -0.36 8.63 16.69
CA ARG A 257 0.88 8.65 15.92
C ARG A 257 2.07 8.22 16.78
N ASP A 258 2.26 8.88 17.92
CA ASP A 258 3.42 8.66 18.80
C ASP A 258 3.44 7.24 19.38
N SER A 259 2.24 6.69 19.65
CA SER A 259 2.05 5.33 20.18
C SER A 259 1.76 4.28 19.11
N LYS A 260 1.83 4.65 17.82
CA LYS A 260 1.67 3.76 16.66
C LYS A 260 0.43 2.86 16.75
N TRP A 261 -0.75 3.44 16.98
CA TRP A 261 -1.99 2.67 17.20
C TRP A 261 -2.34 1.75 16.03
N PHE A 262 -2.14 2.19 14.78
CA PHE A 262 -2.65 1.49 13.59
C PHE A 262 -1.56 0.98 12.63
N LYS A 263 -0.35 0.70 13.12
CA LYS A 263 0.86 0.49 12.27
C LYS A 263 0.93 -0.84 11.48
N ASN A 264 -0.14 -1.63 11.41
CA ASN A 264 -0.18 -2.86 10.62
C ASN A 264 -1.44 -2.90 9.73
N ILE A 265 -1.48 -3.83 8.78
CA ILE A 265 -2.57 -3.92 7.80
C ILE A 265 -3.91 -4.17 8.50
N GLU A 266 -3.97 -5.10 9.45
CA GLU A 266 -5.19 -5.44 10.18
C GLU A 266 -5.78 -4.24 10.93
N PHE A 267 -4.94 -3.46 11.63
CA PHE A 267 -5.40 -2.29 12.38
C PHE A 267 -5.75 -1.13 11.42
N GLY A 268 -5.04 -1.02 10.29
CA GLY A 268 -5.42 -0.13 9.20
C GLY A 268 -6.78 -0.49 8.59
N GLU A 269 -7.09 -1.77 8.40
CA GLU A 269 -8.39 -2.26 7.92
C GLU A 269 -9.50 -1.86 8.89
N ARG A 270 -9.29 -2.03 10.20
CA ARG A 270 -10.26 -1.62 11.23
C ARG A 270 -10.47 -0.11 11.30
N LEU A 271 -9.41 0.69 11.10
CA LEU A 271 -9.56 2.14 10.94
C LEU A 271 -10.35 2.48 9.66
N GLY A 272 -10.05 1.78 8.56
CA GLY A 272 -10.75 1.93 7.29
C GLY A 272 -12.23 1.57 7.35
N GLU A 273 -12.64 0.62 8.19
CA GLU A 273 -14.06 0.32 8.43
C GLU A 273 -14.82 1.51 9.05
N ILE A 274 -14.17 2.24 9.98
CA ILE A 274 -14.75 3.44 10.58
C ILE A 274 -14.89 4.53 9.51
N VAL A 275 -13.84 4.75 8.70
CA VAL A 275 -13.85 5.70 7.58
C VAL A 275 -14.93 5.34 6.56
N ALA A 276 -15.03 4.07 6.17
CA ALA A 276 -16.06 3.56 5.26
C ALA A 276 -17.48 3.83 5.78
N GLN A 277 -17.73 3.70 7.08
CA GLN A 277 -19.02 4.00 7.69
C GLN A 277 -19.31 5.52 7.70
N GLU A 278 -18.30 6.37 7.89
CA GLU A 278 -18.46 7.82 7.79
C GLU A 278 -18.72 8.27 6.35
N LEU A 279 -18.03 7.68 5.36
CA LEU A 279 -18.30 7.90 3.93
C LEU A 279 -19.74 7.51 3.57
N ALA A 280 -20.18 6.32 3.99
CA ALA A 280 -21.56 5.87 3.77
C ALA A 280 -22.61 6.75 4.46
N ALA A 281 -22.22 7.47 5.52
CA ALA A 281 -23.05 8.45 6.21
C ALA A 281 -23.03 9.85 5.57
N GLY A 282 -22.34 10.02 4.44
CA GLY A 282 -22.27 11.29 3.71
C GLY A 282 -21.19 12.26 4.24
N MET A 283 -20.05 11.75 4.71
CA MET A 283 -18.91 12.59 5.09
C MET A 283 -18.43 13.43 3.90
N GLU A 284 -18.59 14.76 3.99
CA GLU A 284 -18.04 15.75 3.05
C GLU A 284 -16.82 16.42 3.69
N ALA A 285 -15.64 15.85 3.48
CA ALA A 285 -14.39 16.31 4.09
C ALA A 285 -13.18 15.96 3.21
N PRO A 286 -11.98 16.53 3.44
CA PRO A 286 -10.79 16.21 2.64
C PRO A 286 -10.46 14.72 2.55
N THR A 287 -10.69 13.95 3.63
CA THR A 287 -10.60 12.47 3.58
C THR A 287 -11.48 11.87 2.49
N ALA A 288 -12.73 12.33 2.35
CA ALA A 288 -13.65 11.83 1.33
C ALA A 288 -13.22 12.23 -0.09
N THR A 289 -12.74 13.45 -0.28
CA THR A 289 -12.23 13.94 -1.57
C THR A 289 -11.08 13.09 -2.09
N ALA A 290 -10.05 12.88 -1.27
CA ALA A 290 -8.88 12.09 -1.67
C ALA A 290 -9.24 10.61 -1.94
N LEU A 291 -10.13 10.02 -1.14
CA LEU A 291 -10.58 8.64 -1.38
C LEU A 291 -11.46 8.51 -2.63
N ALA A 292 -12.26 9.52 -2.97
CA ALA A 292 -13.03 9.56 -4.21
C ALA A 292 -12.14 9.73 -5.46
N GLU A 293 -11.03 10.46 -5.33
CA GLU A 293 -10.01 10.56 -6.39
C GLU A 293 -9.36 9.19 -6.65
N ILE A 294 -8.99 8.46 -5.59
CA ILE A 294 -8.44 7.11 -5.71
C ILE A 294 -9.48 6.13 -6.30
N GLU A 295 -10.74 6.20 -5.85
CA GLU A 295 -11.84 5.40 -6.41
C GLU A 295 -11.97 5.64 -7.93
N THR A 296 -12.06 6.91 -8.33
CA THR A 296 -12.17 7.32 -9.74
C THR A 296 -11.00 6.77 -10.55
N TRP A 297 -9.78 6.93 -10.05
CA TRP A 297 -8.58 6.42 -10.71
C TRP A 297 -8.56 4.90 -10.83
N ALA A 298 -9.04 4.17 -9.81
CA ALA A 298 -9.02 2.72 -9.75
C ALA A 298 -10.01 2.07 -10.73
N TYR A 299 -11.16 2.71 -10.98
CA TYR A 299 -12.18 2.20 -11.89
C TYR A 299 -12.09 2.75 -13.31
N ASP A 300 -11.35 3.84 -13.52
CA ASP A 300 -11.04 4.34 -14.85
C ASP A 300 -10.24 3.30 -15.65
N LYS A 301 -10.57 3.11 -16.93
CA LYS A 301 -9.99 2.04 -17.75
C LYS A 301 -8.64 2.38 -18.37
N GLY A 302 -8.20 3.64 -18.28
CA GLY A 302 -6.90 4.09 -18.80
C GLY A 302 -6.89 4.20 -20.31
#